data_AF-A0A7S1X2D7-F1
#
_entry.id   AF-A0A7S1X2D7-F1
#
_cell.length_a   1.000
_cell.length_b   1.000
_cell.length_c   1.000
_cell.angle_alpha   90.00
_cell.angle_beta   90.00
_cell.angle_gamma   90.00
#
_symmetry.space_group_name_H-M   'P 1'
#
loop_
_entity.id
_entity.type
_entity.pdbx_description
1 polymer ?
#
loop_
_entity_poly.entity_id
_entity_poly.type
_entity_poly.pdbx_seq_one_letter_code
_entity_poly.pdbx_strand_id
1 'polypeptide(L)'
;VQESKTEELDELMEEVNLKTNLWQGSMDWDTLVSDWQGQHFDSLEVEAMEETTAKYHKMVFKIERGLPPNKLAPAFRDKVDAIRGTLPVVQALRNRNLKGRHWEKIQEAIGAEIVREEGFTLGYLLNLKVMEYKDAITQISTEATQEASLEEMLGKVQSKWLNTEFQVLSYKEAKDVFILGGIEEVQVVLEDS
;
A
#
# COMPACT_ATOMS: atom_id res chain seq x y z
N VAL A 1 -20.09 -53.90 6.47
CA VAL A 1 -19.58 -53.58 7.83
C VAL A 1 -18.11 -53.09 7.81
N GLN A 2 -17.50 -52.84 6.64
CA GLN A 2 -16.14 -52.29 6.55
C GLN A 2 -16.10 -50.80 6.17
N GLU A 3 -17.11 -50.26 5.49
CA GLU A 3 -17.14 -48.84 5.07
C GLU A 3 -17.19 -47.85 6.25
N SER A 4 -17.99 -48.11 7.30
CA SER A 4 -18.14 -47.14 8.41
C SER A 4 -16.85 -46.90 9.20
N LYS A 5 -15.94 -47.87 9.24
CA LYS A 5 -14.64 -47.73 9.93
C LYS A 5 -13.65 -46.86 9.16
N THR A 6 -13.82 -46.76 7.84
CA THR A 6 -13.00 -45.90 6.97
C THR A 6 -13.50 -44.46 7.02
N GLU A 7 -14.81 -44.24 7.00
CA GLU A 7 -15.40 -42.90 7.15
C GLU A 7 -15.07 -42.27 8.52
N GLU A 8 -15.23 -43.03 9.62
CA GLU A 8 -14.85 -42.55 10.97
C GLU A 8 -13.36 -42.20 11.07
N LEU A 9 -12.49 -42.93 10.35
CA LEU A 9 -11.06 -42.66 10.32
C LEU A 9 -10.74 -41.39 9.53
N ASP A 10 -11.41 -41.18 8.40
CA ASP A 10 -11.25 -39.99 7.55
C ASP A 10 -11.72 -38.73 8.29
N GLU A 11 -12.87 -38.79 8.98
CA GLU A 11 -13.38 -37.70 9.83
C GLU A 11 -12.40 -37.34 10.97
N LEU A 12 -11.87 -38.35 11.67
CA LEU A 12 -10.85 -38.15 12.70
C LEU A 12 -9.57 -37.54 12.13
N MET A 13 -9.15 -37.97 10.94
CA MET A 13 -7.96 -37.45 10.28
C MET A 13 -8.15 -35.98 9.89
N GLU A 14 -9.33 -35.61 9.38
CA GLU A 14 -9.68 -34.22 9.10
C GLU A 14 -9.69 -33.36 10.38
N GLU A 15 -10.27 -33.84 11.47
CA GLU A 15 -10.31 -33.10 12.74
C GLU A 15 -8.89 -32.89 13.31
N VAL A 16 -8.04 -33.92 13.29
CA VAL A 16 -6.64 -33.83 13.73
C VAL A 16 -5.85 -32.87 12.84
N ASN A 17 -6.07 -32.92 11.52
CA ASN A 17 -5.44 -31.97 10.60
C ASN A 17 -5.85 -30.53 10.88
N LEU A 18 -7.13 -30.26 11.15
CA LEU A 18 -7.61 -28.91 11.49
C LEU A 18 -7.04 -28.41 12.82
N LYS A 19 -6.94 -29.26 13.85
CA LYS A 19 -6.30 -28.90 15.13
C LYS A 19 -4.80 -28.65 14.97
N THR A 20 -4.11 -29.46 14.18
CA THR A 20 -2.69 -29.29 13.88
C THR A 20 -2.44 -27.99 13.13
N ASN A 21 -3.25 -27.71 12.11
CA ASN A 21 -3.25 -26.46 11.36
C ASN A 21 -3.50 -25.25 12.25
N LEU A 22 -4.45 -25.33 13.18
CA LEU A 22 -4.69 -24.25 14.15
C LEU A 22 -3.47 -23.99 15.02
N TRP A 23 -2.84 -25.06 15.51
CA TRP A 23 -1.75 -24.92 16.48
C TRP A 23 -0.43 -24.52 15.85
N GLN A 24 -0.03 -25.21 14.79
CA GLN A 24 1.16 -24.85 14.01
C GLN A 24 0.97 -23.49 13.32
N GLY A 25 -0.20 -23.27 12.70
CA GLY A 25 -0.49 -22.02 12.00
C GLY A 25 -0.49 -20.80 12.92
N SER A 26 -0.99 -20.92 14.16
CA SER A 26 -0.91 -19.83 15.13
C SER A 26 0.53 -19.52 15.55
N MET A 27 1.38 -20.55 15.71
CA MET A 27 2.77 -20.36 16.13
C MET A 27 3.65 -19.81 14.99
N ASP A 28 3.43 -20.31 13.77
CA ASP A 28 4.06 -19.80 12.56
C ASP A 28 3.66 -18.35 12.31
N TRP A 29 2.38 -18.01 12.53
CA TRP A 29 1.91 -16.63 12.42
C TRP A 29 2.57 -15.70 13.43
N ASP A 30 2.66 -16.11 14.70
CA ASP A 30 3.33 -15.29 15.73
C ASP A 30 4.81 -15.05 15.37
N THR A 31 5.48 -16.04 14.78
CA THR A 31 6.86 -15.91 14.29
C THR A 31 6.95 -14.93 13.11
N LEU A 32 6.07 -15.08 12.11
CA LEU A 32 5.99 -14.19 10.95
C LEU A 32 5.72 -12.73 11.37
N VAL A 33 4.80 -12.52 12.31
CA VAL A 33 4.50 -11.18 12.83
C VAL A 33 5.70 -10.59 13.57
N SER A 34 6.40 -11.40 14.37
CA SER A 34 7.63 -10.96 15.04
C SER A 34 8.71 -10.55 14.03
N ASP A 35 8.87 -11.32 12.95
CA ASP A 35 9.82 -11.01 11.88
C ASP A 35 9.45 -9.71 11.16
N TRP A 36 8.18 -9.54 10.78
CA TRP A 36 7.69 -8.30 10.16
C TRP A 36 7.85 -7.08 11.09
N GLN A 37 7.68 -7.26 12.40
CA GLN A 37 7.86 -6.18 13.38
C GLN A 37 9.33 -5.83 13.63
N GLY A 38 10.24 -6.80 13.49
CA GLY A 38 11.68 -6.62 13.68
C GLY A 38 12.42 -6.12 12.44
N GLN A 39 11.86 -6.32 11.24
CA GLN A 39 12.46 -5.86 10.00
C GLN A 39 12.35 -4.34 9.82
N HIS A 40 13.35 -3.76 9.15
CA HIS A 40 13.30 -2.35 8.76
C HIS A 40 12.14 -2.12 7.80
N PHE A 41 11.38 -1.06 8.02
CA PHE A 41 10.12 -0.79 7.31
C PHE A 41 10.32 -0.69 5.80
N ASP A 42 11.47 -0.20 5.36
CA ASP A 42 11.76 -0.09 3.93
C ASP A 42 12.08 -1.41 3.22
N SER A 43 12.50 -2.43 3.98
CA SER A 43 12.72 -3.79 3.47
C SER A 43 11.46 -4.65 3.47
N LEU A 44 10.36 -4.18 4.08
CA LEU A 44 9.12 -4.93 4.12
C LEU A 44 8.49 -5.07 2.72
N GLU A 45 8.22 -6.31 2.36
CA GLU A 45 7.51 -6.67 1.14
C GLU A 45 6.00 -6.72 1.41
N VAL A 46 5.35 -5.57 1.23
CA VAL A 46 3.94 -5.38 1.60
C VAL A 46 3.01 -6.32 0.81
N GLU A 47 3.31 -6.59 -0.46
CA GLU A 47 2.53 -7.50 -1.30
C GLU A 47 2.58 -8.95 -0.78
N ALA A 48 3.77 -9.44 -0.42
CA ALA A 48 3.93 -10.75 0.19
C ALA A 48 3.24 -10.85 1.56
N MET A 49 3.26 -9.77 2.36
CA MET A 49 2.51 -9.70 3.62
C MET A 49 1.00 -9.80 3.39
N GLU A 50 0.45 -9.11 2.38
CA GLU A 50 -0.97 -9.19 2.02
C GLU A 50 -1.38 -10.59 1.57
N GLU A 51 -0.60 -11.21 0.69
CA GLU A 51 -0.86 -12.56 0.22
C GLU A 51 -0.83 -13.56 1.39
N THR A 52 0.19 -13.46 2.25
CA THR A 52 0.34 -14.31 3.43
C THR A 52 -0.83 -14.12 4.39
N THR A 53 -1.20 -12.87 4.69
CA THR A 53 -2.35 -12.55 5.55
C THR A 53 -3.65 -13.10 4.99
N ALA A 54 -3.88 -12.98 3.68
CA ALA A 54 -5.05 -13.53 3.01
C ALA A 54 -5.10 -15.07 3.06
N LYS A 55 -3.95 -15.74 2.93
CA LYS A 55 -3.82 -17.19 3.06
C LYS A 55 -4.19 -17.65 4.48
N TYR A 56 -3.64 -17.01 5.51
CA TYR A 56 -3.95 -17.34 6.90
C TYR A 56 -5.40 -17.02 7.27
N HIS A 57 -5.97 -15.92 6.77
CA HIS A 57 -7.38 -15.62 6.98
C HIS A 57 -8.31 -16.69 6.39
N LYS A 58 -8.01 -17.20 5.18
CA LYS A 58 -8.74 -18.33 4.58
C LYS A 58 -8.59 -19.61 5.39
N MET A 59 -7.39 -19.89 5.90
CA MET A 59 -7.09 -21.04 6.73
C MET A 59 -7.88 -21.01 8.05
N VAL A 60 -7.87 -19.86 8.74
CA VAL A 60 -8.66 -19.63 9.96
C VAL A 60 -10.15 -19.85 9.70
N PHE A 61 -10.69 -19.30 8.61
CA PHE A 61 -12.10 -19.49 8.26
C PHE A 61 -12.46 -20.96 8.02
N LYS A 62 -11.57 -21.75 7.41
CA LYS A 62 -11.76 -23.20 7.26
C LYS A 62 -11.75 -23.92 8.61
N ILE A 63 -10.85 -23.52 9.52
CA ILE A 63 -10.74 -24.07 10.87
C ILE A 63 -11.99 -23.77 11.70
N GLU A 64 -12.50 -22.53 11.67
CA GLU A 64 -13.71 -22.12 12.40
C GLU A 64 -14.96 -22.88 11.93
N ARG A 65 -15.04 -23.25 10.65
CA ARG A 65 -16.17 -24.02 10.11
C ARG A 65 -16.05 -25.53 10.34
N GLY A 66 -14.82 -26.05 10.40
CA GLY A 66 -14.56 -27.48 10.50
C GLY A 66 -14.37 -27.98 11.94
N LEU A 67 -14.05 -27.11 12.90
CA LEU A 67 -13.91 -27.48 14.30
C LEU A 67 -15.15 -27.07 15.12
N PRO A 68 -15.49 -27.83 16.18
CA PRO A 68 -16.43 -27.38 17.19
C PRO A 68 -15.99 -26.04 17.81
N PRO A 69 -16.93 -25.26 18.39
CA PRO A 69 -16.61 -23.97 19.00
C PRO A 69 -15.46 -24.07 19.99
N ASN A 70 -14.36 -23.37 19.70
CA ASN A 70 -13.18 -23.31 20.54
C ASN A 70 -12.80 -21.85 20.80
N LYS A 71 -11.96 -21.61 21.82
CA LYS A 71 -11.46 -20.25 22.13
C LYS A 71 -10.25 -19.86 21.28
N LEU A 72 -9.57 -20.84 20.71
CA LEU A 72 -8.28 -20.64 20.02
C LEU A 72 -8.44 -20.19 18.57
N ALA A 73 -9.46 -20.66 17.84
CA ALA A 73 -9.70 -20.24 16.46
C ALA A 73 -10.14 -18.76 16.37
N PRO A 74 -11.06 -18.26 17.22
CA PRO A 74 -11.37 -16.83 17.27
C PRO A 74 -10.16 -15.99 17.69
N ALA A 75 -9.38 -16.44 18.68
CA ALA A 75 -8.16 -15.73 19.08
C ALA A 75 -7.12 -15.67 17.95
N PHE A 76 -6.98 -16.74 17.17
CA PHE A 76 -6.09 -16.76 16.01
C PHE A 76 -6.61 -15.84 14.90
N ARG A 77 -7.93 -15.83 14.67
CA ARG A 77 -8.59 -14.90 13.76
C ARG A 77 -8.31 -13.44 14.11
N ASP A 78 -8.51 -13.07 15.37
CA ASP A 78 -8.31 -11.70 15.85
C ASP A 78 -6.86 -11.25 15.60
N LYS A 79 -5.87 -12.14 15.80
CA LYS A 79 -4.46 -11.86 15.47
C LYS A 79 -4.23 -11.60 13.98
N VAL A 80 -4.84 -12.40 13.10
CA VAL A 80 -4.74 -12.22 11.65
C VAL A 80 -5.43 -10.94 11.21
N ASP A 81 -6.62 -10.66 11.75
CA ASP A 81 -7.40 -9.46 11.45
C ASP A 81 -6.72 -8.19 11.95
N ALA A 82 -5.98 -8.24 13.07
CA ALA A 82 -5.18 -7.12 13.56
C ALA A 82 -4.13 -6.67 12.54
N ILE A 83 -3.32 -7.60 12.01
CA ILE A 83 -2.33 -7.28 10.96
C ILE A 83 -3.03 -6.86 9.67
N ARG A 84 -4.11 -7.54 9.29
CA ARG A 84 -4.88 -7.17 8.10
C ARG A 84 -5.37 -5.73 8.16
N GLY A 85 -5.80 -5.26 9.32
CA GLY A 85 -6.18 -3.88 9.55
C GLY A 85 -5.00 -2.89 9.41
N THR A 86 -3.77 -3.33 9.69
CA THR A 86 -2.56 -2.49 9.59
C THR A 86 -2.04 -2.35 8.16
N LEU A 87 -2.33 -3.32 7.28
CA LEU A 87 -1.80 -3.35 5.90
C LEU A 87 -2.10 -2.08 5.09
N PRO A 88 -3.33 -1.50 5.12
CA PRO A 88 -3.60 -0.24 4.42
C PRO A 88 -2.71 0.92 4.89
N VAL A 89 -2.44 1.00 6.20
CA VAL A 89 -1.55 2.02 6.77
C VAL A 89 -0.12 1.80 6.33
N VAL A 90 0.34 0.55 6.34
CA VAL A 90 1.68 0.17 5.85
C VAL A 90 1.83 0.53 4.38
N GLN A 91 0.85 0.21 3.53
CA GLN A 91 0.82 0.60 2.12
C GLN A 91 0.85 2.11 1.94
N ALA A 92 0.02 2.83 2.71
CA ALA A 92 -0.04 4.28 2.65
C ALA A 92 1.32 4.90 2.98
N LEU A 93 2.00 4.43 4.02
CA LEU A 93 3.33 4.89 4.45
C LEU A 93 4.47 4.45 3.51
N ARG A 94 4.28 3.37 2.73
CA ARG A 94 5.21 2.88 1.70
C ARG A 94 5.05 3.55 0.34
N ASN A 95 4.10 4.47 0.21
CA ASN A 95 3.92 5.23 -1.02
C ASN A 95 5.19 6.04 -1.37
N ARG A 96 5.75 5.76 -2.54
CA ARG A 96 6.99 6.38 -3.06
C ARG A 96 6.82 7.88 -3.37
N ASN A 97 5.58 8.34 -3.53
CA ASN A 97 5.27 9.75 -3.80
C ASN A 97 5.28 10.61 -2.53
N LEU A 98 5.45 10.01 -1.34
CA LEU A 98 5.55 10.76 -0.10
C LEU A 98 6.87 11.54 -0.03
N LYS A 99 6.77 12.87 0.07
CA LYS A 99 7.87 13.82 0.21
C LYS A 99 7.97 14.32 1.65
N GLY A 100 9.04 15.06 1.98
CA GLY A 100 9.25 15.62 3.33
C GLY A 100 8.03 16.34 3.90
N ARG A 101 7.37 17.20 3.11
CA ARG A 101 6.11 17.88 3.49
C ARG A 101 4.97 16.94 3.90
N HIS A 102 4.87 15.77 3.29
CA HIS A 102 3.86 14.77 3.64
C HIS A 102 4.21 14.07 4.95
N TRP A 103 5.49 13.80 5.18
CA TRP A 103 5.97 13.26 6.45
C TRP A 103 5.77 14.22 7.60
N GLU A 104 5.99 15.53 7.40
CA GLU A 104 5.66 16.56 8.39
C GLU A 104 4.17 16.52 8.77
N LYS A 105 3.25 16.49 7.80
CA LYS A 105 1.81 16.34 8.05
C LYS A 105 1.47 15.04 8.79
N ILE A 106 2.11 13.92 8.43
CA ILE A 106 1.89 12.63 9.10
C ILE A 106 2.36 12.69 10.56
N GLN A 107 3.53 13.27 10.82
CA GLN A 107 4.07 13.43 12.17
C GLN A 107 3.22 14.37 13.01
N GLU A 108 2.71 15.45 12.43
CA GLU A 108 1.77 16.36 13.10
C GLU A 108 0.46 15.66 13.44
N ALA A 109 -0.09 14.86 12.53
CA ALA A 109 -1.32 14.09 12.76
C ALA A 109 -1.15 13.05 13.89
N ILE A 110 0.00 12.38 13.94
CA ILE A 110 0.31 11.37 14.97
C ILE A 110 0.74 12.03 16.29
N GLY A 111 1.22 13.28 16.25
CA GLY A 111 1.79 13.98 17.40
C GLY A 111 3.13 13.40 17.87
N ALA A 112 3.82 12.66 17.00
CA ALA A 112 5.11 12.05 17.29
C ALA A 112 6.07 12.21 16.10
N GLU A 113 7.35 12.39 16.40
CA GLU A 113 8.39 12.44 15.39
C GLU A 113 8.71 11.03 14.88
N ILE A 114 8.63 10.86 13.56
CA ILE A 114 8.95 9.63 12.87
C ILE A 114 10.34 9.80 12.27
N VAL A 115 11.34 9.37 13.03
CA VAL A 115 12.71 9.33 12.58
C VAL A 115 12.92 8.07 11.73
N ARG A 116 13.15 8.26 10.43
CA ARG A 116 13.40 7.18 9.45
C ARG A 116 14.85 6.69 9.46
N GLU A 117 15.40 6.52 10.66
CA GLU A 117 16.74 5.96 10.89
C GLU A 117 16.65 4.44 11.13
N GLU A 118 17.72 3.82 11.62
CA GLU A 118 17.82 2.36 11.82
C GLU A 118 16.70 1.73 12.68
N GLY A 119 15.98 2.54 13.47
CA GLY A 119 14.85 2.11 14.29
C GLY A 119 13.48 2.13 13.60
N PHE A 120 13.38 2.47 12.31
CA PHE A 120 12.09 2.59 11.61
C PHE A 120 11.56 1.19 11.22
N THR A 121 10.89 0.52 12.17
CA THR A 121 10.30 -0.81 11.97
C THR A 121 8.77 -0.77 12.07
N LEU A 122 8.10 -1.83 11.61
CA LEU A 122 6.65 -1.97 11.80
C LEU A 122 6.28 -2.02 13.29
N GLY A 123 7.11 -2.66 14.12
CA GLY A 123 6.91 -2.68 15.58
C GLY A 123 6.93 -1.28 16.19
N TYR A 124 7.85 -0.41 15.75
CA TYR A 124 7.89 0.99 16.18
C TYR A 124 6.60 1.75 15.81
N LEU A 125 6.13 1.58 14.58
CA LEU A 125 4.88 2.21 14.11
C LEU A 125 3.65 1.70 14.88
N LEU A 126 3.58 0.41 15.17
CA LEU A 126 2.50 -0.16 15.97
C LEU A 126 2.50 0.40 17.40
N ASN A 127 3.67 0.62 18.00
CA ASN A 127 3.81 1.25 19.32
C ASN A 127 3.35 2.72 19.32
N LEU A 128 3.56 3.44 18.21
CA LEU A 128 3.03 4.79 18.00
C LEU A 128 1.53 4.82 17.74
N LYS A 129 0.84 3.66 17.77
CA LYS A 129 -0.59 3.53 17.54
C LYS A 129 -1.05 4.19 16.23
N VAL A 130 -0.25 4.06 15.17
CA VAL A 130 -0.58 4.63 13.84
C VAL A 130 -1.93 4.18 13.29
N MET A 131 -2.46 3.08 13.82
CA MET A 131 -3.81 2.58 13.53
C MET A 131 -4.93 3.54 13.92
N GLU A 132 -4.76 4.34 14.98
CA GLU A 132 -5.74 5.35 15.39
C GLU A 132 -5.82 6.49 14.35
N TYR A 133 -4.73 6.72 13.61
CA TYR A 133 -4.59 7.78 12.61
C TYR A 133 -4.66 7.26 11.17
N LYS A 134 -5.16 6.03 10.97
CA LYS A 134 -5.17 5.35 9.66
C LYS A 134 -5.79 6.21 8.55
N ASP A 135 -6.88 6.91 8.84
CA ASP A 135 -7.66 7.64 7.84
C ASP A 135 -6.90 8.90 7.40
N ALA A 136 -6.27 9.60 8.36
CA ALA A 136 -5.41 10.74 8.08
C ALA A 136 -4.17 10.34 7.26
N ILE A 137 -3.51 9.24 7.64
CA ILE A 137 -2.33 8.73 6.91
C ILE A 137 -2.71 8.32 5.48
N THR A 138 -3.84 7.64 5.31
CA THR A 138 -4.34 7.21 3.99
C THR A 138 -4.71 8.41 3.12
N GLN A 139 -5.33 9.43 3.71
CA GLN A 139 -5.64 10.68 3.02
C GLN A 139 -4.36 11.38 2.54
N ILE A 140 -3.37 11.56 3.42
CA ILE A 140 -2.10 12.22 3.05
C ILE A 140 -1.37 11.43 1.96
N SER A 141 -1.39 10.10 2.03
CA SER A 141 -0.80 9.25 0.99
C SER A 141 -1.53 9.39 -0.35
N THR A 142 -2.86 9.51 -0.33
CA THR A 142 -3.66 9.75 -1.52
C THR A 142 -3.38 11.12 -2.11
N GLU A 143 -3.30 12.16 -1.27
CA GLU A 143 -2.89 13.53 -1.66
C GLU A 143 -1.52 13.50 -2.34
N ALA A 144 -0.56 12.76 -1.78
CA ALA A 144 0.78 12.64 -2.35
C ALA A 144 0.78 12.02 -3.75
N THR A 145 -0.02 10.97 -3.97
CA THR A 145 -0.16 10.35 -5.30
C THR A 145 -0.84 11.27 -6.29
N GLN A 146 -1.89 11.98 -5.87
CA GLN A 146 -2.58 12.96 -6.72
C GLN A 146 -1.65 14.13 -7.07
N GLU A 147 -0.90 14.63 -6.10
CA GLU A 147 0.07 15.70 -6.31
C GLU A 147 1.17 15.27 -7.28
N ALA A 148 1.71 14.05 -7.16
CA ALA A 148 2.67 13.53 -8.13
C ALA A 148 2.11 13.47 -9.56
N SER A 149 0.84 13.07 -9.71
CA SER A 149 0.16 13.08 -11.00
C SER A 149 -0.03 14.49 -11.57
N LEU A 150 -0.38 15.46 -10.72
CA LEU A 150 -0.47 16.88 -11.08
C LEU A 150 0.88 17.46 -11.48
N GLU A 151 1.94 17.16 -10.73
CA GLU A 151 3.31 17.58 -11.06
C GLU A 151 3.76 16.98 -12.41
N GLU A 152 3.42 15.73 -12.70
CA GLU A 152 3.71 15.11 -14.01
C GLU A 152 2.95 15.82 -15.14
N MET A 153 1.67 16.12 -14.95
CA MET A 153 0.87 16.87 -15.93
C MET A 153 1.43 18.27 -16.17
N LEU A 154 1.77 19.00 -15.10
CA LEU A 154 2.42 20.31 -15.20
C LEU A 154 3.78 20.24 -15.91
N GLY A 155 4.57 19.19 -15.63
CA GLY A 155 5.84 18.96 -16.32
C GLY A 155 5.66 18.74 -17.82
N LYS A 156 4.59 18.05 -18.24
CA LYS A 156 4.24 17.90 -19.67
C LYS A 156 3.86 19.24 -20.28
N VAL A 157 3.05 20.05 -19.61
CA VAL A 157 2.69 21.40 -20.08
C VAL A 157 3.95 22.25 -20.23
N GLN A 158 4.80 22.32 -19.21
CA GLN A 158 6.07 23.06 -19.29
C GLN A 158 6.96 22.59 -20.44
N SER A 159 7.06 21.26 -20.64
CA SER A 159 7.85 20.69 -21.74
C SER A 159 7.26 21.01 -23.11
N LYS A 160 5.93 21.01 -23.26
CA LYS A 160 5.26 21.43 -24.50
C LYS A 160 5.60 22.89 -24.81
N TRP A 161 5.45 23.79 -23.84
CA TRP A 161 5.75 25.20 -24.00
C TRP A 161 7.23 25.48 -24.31
N LEU A 162 8.15 24.73 -23.70
CA LEU A 162 9.59 24.89 -23.93
C LEU A 162 10.02 24.52 -25.35
N ASN A 163 9.31 23.57 -25.99
CA ASN A 163 9.57 23.15 -27.37
C ASN A 163 8.68 23.88 -28.40
N THR A 164 7.84 24.82 -27.96
CA THR A 164 6.98 25.59 -28.86
C THR A 164 7.76 26.78 -29.41
N GLU A 165 7.94 26.81 -30.73
CA GLU A 165 8.62 27.90 -31.42
C GLU A 165 7.64 28.67 -32.30
N PHE A 166 7.76 30.01 -32.31
CA PHE A 166 7.00 30.83 -33.23
C PHE A 166 7.67 30.84 -34.60
N GLN A 167 6.94 30.47 -35.64
CA GLN A 167 7.42 30.63 -37.01
C GLN A 167 7.45 32.12 -37.36
N VAL A 168 8.61 32.58 -37.84
CA VAL A 168 8.82 33.97 -38.24
C VAL A 168 9.13 34.03 -39.74
N LEU A 169 8.38 34.85 -40.48
CA LEU A 169 8.48 35.01 -41.93
C LEU A 169 8.87 36.44 -42.29
N SER A 170 9.64 36.64 -43.35
CA SER A 170 9.99 37.98 -43.85
C SER A 170 8.77 38.69 -44.44
N TYR A 171 8.57 39.96 -44.11
CA TYR A 171 7.46 40.74 -44.65
C TYR A 171 7.81 41.35 -46.02
N LYS A 172 7.32 40.71 -47.09
CA LYS A 172 7.55 41.17 -48.49
C LYS A 172 9.06 41.35 -48.76
N GLU A 173 9.45 42.42 -49.46
CA GLU A 173 10.85 42.82 -49.71
C GLU A 173 11.38 43.82 -48.67
N ALA A 174 10.64 44.07 -47.57
CA ALA A 174 11.06 45.01 -46.55
C ALA A 174 12.24 44.43 -45.75
N LYS A 175 13.38 45.11 -45.81
CA LYS A 175 14.56 44.73 -45.05
C LYS A 175 14.30 44.89 -43.56
N ASP A 176 14.68 43.88 -42.77
CA ASP A 176 14.59 43.86 -41.30
C ASP A 176 13.16 43.94 -40.71
N VAL A 177 12.13 43.54 -41.48
CA VAL A 177 10.75 43.43 -40.99
C VAL A 177 10.26 41.99 -41.09
N PHE A 178 9.81 41.43 -39.97
CA PHE A 178 9.29 40.06 -39.88
C PHE A 178 7.86 40.03 -39.35
N ILE A 179 7.08 39.06 -39.83
CA ILE A 179 5.73 38.75 -39.34
C ILE A 179 5.70 37.32 -38.77
N LEU A 180 4.76 37.08 -37.86
CA LEU A 180 4.47 35.73 -37.39
C LEU A 180 3.79 34.93 -38.52
N GLY A 181 4.25 33.71 -38.72
CA GLY A 181 3.64 32.72 -39.61
C GLY A 181 2.37 32.11 -39.00
N GLY A 182 2.04 30.88 -39.41
CA GLY A 182 0.88 30.18 -38.87
C GLY A 182 1.01 29.97 -37.35
N ILE A 183 0.04 30.45 -36.58
CA ILE A 183 -0.01 30.28 -35.11
C ILE A 183 -0.96 29.17 -34.67
N GLU A 184 -1.58 28.46 -35.60
CA GLU A 184 -2.60 27.43 -35.32
C GLU A 184 -2.08 26.37 -34.36
N GLU A 185 -0.86 25.86 -34.55
CA GLU A 185 -0.23 24.87 -33.66
C GLU A 185 0.03 25.42 -32.25
N VAL A 186 0.49 26.67 -32.14
CA VAL A 186 0.71 27.34 -30.84
C VAL A 186 -0.62 27.54 -30.11
N GLN A 187 -1.68 27.85 -30.86
CA GLN A 187 -3.01 28.06 -30.32
C GLN A 187 -3.62 26.75 -29.81
N VAL A 188 -3.42 25.63 -30.52
CA VAL A 188 -3.81 24.29 -30.05
C VAL A 188 -3.05 23.92 -28.77
N VAL A 189 -1.74 24.16 -28.70
CA VAL A 189 -0.95 23.89 -27.47
C VAL A 189 -1.46 24.73 -26.30
N LEU A 190 -1.89 25.97 -26.54
CA LEU A 190 -2.49 26.85 -25.53
C LEU A 190 -3.85 26.34 -25.06
N GLU A 191 -4.71 25.88 -25.96
CA GLU A 191 -6.04 25.36 -25.61
C GLU A 191 -5.99 24.01 -24.88
N ASP A 192 -4.97 23.19 -25.16
CA ASP A 192 -4.74 21.87 -24.55
C ASP A 192 -3.97 21.91 -23.21
N SER A 193 -3.53 23.09 -22.76
CA SER A 193 -2.75 23.29 -21.52
C SER A 193 -3.63 23.78 -20.36
#